data_AF-A0A4Q3BWA7-F1
#
_entry.id   AF-A0A4Q3BWA7-F1
#
_cell.length_a   1.000
_cell.length_b   1.000
_cell.length_c   1.000
_cell.angle_alpha   90.00
_cell.angle_beta   90.00
_cell.angle_gamma   90.00
#
_symmetry.space_group_name_H-M   'P 1'
#
loop_
_entity.id
_entity.type
_entity.pdbx_description
1 polymer ?
#
loop_
_entity_poly.entity_id
_entity_poly.type
_entity_poly.pdbx_seq_one_letter_code
_entity_poly.pdbx_strand_id
1 'polypeptide(L)'
;MIANSLRLRLLAGAAVAIALALAIAWGAMSWVFDRHIESRVQDELTAQAVPLLAGLSLPGGTPALEEEPADPRFGVPASGLYWQVSAAK
;
A
#
# COMPACT_ATOMS: atom_id res chain seq x y z
N MET A 1 50.68 12.17 8.62
CA MET A 1 51.00 11.76 7.24
C MET A 1 50.61 10.28 7.06
N ILE A 2 49.36 9.99 6.69
CA ILE A 2 48.85 8.61 6.53
C ILE A 2 48.70 8.25 5.03
N ALA A 3 49.24 9.09 4.15
CA ALA A 3 48.86 9.15 2.74
C ALA A 3 49.53 8.11 1.80
N ASN A 4 50.19 7.05 2.29
CA ASN A 4 50.92 6.12 1.41
C ASN A 4 50.60 4.62 1.59
N SER A 5 49.53 4.28 2.30
CA SER A 5 49.10 2.88 2.43
C SER A 5 48.14 2.49 1.29
N LEU A 6 48.63 1.68 0.35
CA LEU A 6 47.82 1.11 -0.74
C LEU A 6 46.62 0.32 -0.20
N ARG A 7 46.79 -0.36 0.95
CA ARG A 7 45.70 -1.08 1.65
C ARG A 7 44.58 -0.15 2.09
N LEU A 8 44.91 1.02 2.65
CA LEU A 8 43.90 1.97 3.11
C LEU A 8 43.07 2.52 1.95
N ARG A 9 43.71 2.83 0.81
CA ARG A 9 43.02 3.29 -0.40
C ARG A 9 42.07 2.23 -0.96
N LEU A 10 42.49 0.96 -0.97
CA LEU A 10 41.63 -0.14 -1.41
C LEU A 10 40.45 -0.36 -0.47
N LEU A 11 40.66 -0.33 0.84
CA LEU A 11 39.58 -0.45 1.83
C LEU A 11 38.59 0.71 1.73
N ALA A 12 39.08 1.95 1.60
CA ALA A 12 38.23 3.12 1.41
C ALA A 12 37.42 3.02 0.12
N GLY A 13 38.04 2.59 -0.98
CA GLY A 13 37.34 2.38 -2.26
C GLY A 13 36.25 1.32 -2.16
N ALA A 14 36.53 0.18 -1.51
CA ALA A 14 35.53 -0.86 -1.27
C ALA A 14 34.38 -0.36 -0.39
N ALA A 15 34.68 0.37 0.70
CA ALA A 15 33.66 0.94 1.57
C ALA A 15 32.75 1.92 0.82
N VAL A 16 33.32 2.80 -0.01
CA VAL A 16 32.55 3.73 -0.85
C VAL A 16 31.70 2.97 -1.87
N ALA A 17 32.25 1.97 -2.55
CA ALA A 17 31.51 1.18 -3.53
C ALA A 17 30.33 0.43 -2.89
N ILE A 18 30.54 -0.17 -1.72
CA ILE A 18 29.48 -0.84 -0.94
C ILE A 18 28.42 0.17 -0.52
N ALA A 19 28.82 1.31 0.04
CA ALA A 19 27.88 2.35 0.45
C ALA A 19 27.03 2.86 -0.74
N LEU A 20 27.67 3.03 -1.91
CA LEU A 20 26.98 3.43 -3.14
C LEU A 20 25.97 2.37 -3.59
N ALA A 21 26.37 1.10 -3.60
CA ALA A 21 25.50 -0.02 -3.96
C ALA A 21 24.30 -0.11 -3.02
N LEU A 22 24.51 0.07 -1.71
CA LEU A 22 23.43 0.11 -0.71
C LEU A 22 22.50 1.30 -0.91
N ALA A 23 23.02 2.48 -1.21
CA ALA A 23 22.21 3.67 -1.48
C ALA A 23 21.34 3.50 -2.74
N ILE A 24 21.89 2.89 -3.79
CA ILE A 24 21.15 2.56 -5.02
C ILE A 24 20.04 1.53 -4.71
N ALA A 25 20.38 0.46 -3.99
CA ALA A 25 19.41 -0.57 -3.60
C ALA A 25 18.29 0.02 -2.75
N TRP A 26 18.61 0.89 -1.79
CA TRP A 26 17.64 1.63 -0.98
C TRP A 26 16.70 2.46 -1.86
N GLY A 27 17.24 3.31 -2.73
CA GLY A 27 16.42 4.16 -3.60
C GLY A 27 15.53 3.36 -4.56
N ALA A 28 16.07 2.29 -5.15
CA ALA A 28 15.30 1.39 -6.00
C ALA A 28 14.16 0.72 -5.22
N MET A 29 14.44 0.25 -4.01
CA MET A 29 13.46 -0.37 -3.14
C MET A 29 12.33 0.62 -2.77
N SER A 30 12.67 1.83 -2.31
CA SER A 30 11.68 2.88 -2.00
C SER A 30 10.81 3.22 -3.21
N TRP A 31 11.42 3.39 -4.39
CA TRP A 31 10.68 3.72 -5.61
C TRP A 31 9.72 2.61 -6.05
N VAL A 32 10.15 1.35 -5.94
CA VAL A 32 9.26 0.20 -6.21
C VAL A 32 8.10 0.19 -5.23
N PHE A 33 8.36 0.39 -3.93
CA PHE A 33 7.34 0.40 -2.89
C PHE A 33 6.31 1.52 -3.10
N ASP A 34 6.75 2.77 -3.28
CA ASP A 34 5.83 3.90 -3.44
C ASP A 34 4.94 3.73 -4.67
N ARG A 35 5.53 3.34 -5.80
CA ARG A 35 4.75 3.17 -7.04
C ARG A 35 3.83 1.96 -7.01
N HIS A 36 4.23 0.85 -6.39
CA HIS A 36 3.46 -0.38 -6.46
C HIS A 36 2.50 -0.55 -5.30
N ILE A 37 2.83 -0.17 -4.07
CA ILE A 37 1.94 -0.44 -2.94
C ILE A 37 0.83 0.58 -2.87
N GLU A 38 1.11 1.87 -3.02
CA GLU A 38 0.09 2.91 -2.87
C GLU A 38 -0.98 2.80 -3.96
N SER A 39 -0.56 2.73 -5.23
CA SER A 39 -1.50 2.60 -6.35
C SER A 39 -2.30 1.29 -6.26
N ARG A 40 -1.66 0.17 -5.91
CA ARG A 40 -2.37 -1.13 -5.82
C ARG A 40 -3.37 -1.14 -4.69
N VAL A 41 -3.01 -0.61 -3.52
CA VAL A 41 -3.92 -0.53 -2.38
C VAL A 41 -5.08 0.41 -2.68
N GLN A 42 -4.82 1.54 -3.33
CA GLN A 42 -5.87 2.47 -3.76
C GLN A 42 -6.83 1.84 -4.78
N ASP A 43 -6.30 1.15 -5.78
CA ASP A 43 -7.10 0.45 -6.79
C ASP A 43 -7.95 -0.66 -6.16
N GLU A 44 -7.37 -1.44 -5.24
CA GLU A 44 -8.07 -2.50 -4.51
C GLU A 44 -9.20 -1.93 -3.64
N LEU A 45 -8.93 -0.88 -2.86
CA LEU A 45 -9.95 -0.21 -2.04
C LEU A 45 -11.06 0.39 -2.90
N THR A 46 -10.72 0.96 -4.05
CA THR A 46 -11.70 1.53 -4.99
C THR A 46 -12.57 0.44 -5.60
N ALA A 47 -11.97 -0.68 -6.01
CA ALA A 47 -12.68 -1.83 -6.55
C ALA A 47 -13.65 -2.45 -5.53
N GLN A 48 -13.35 -2.38 -4.24
CA GLN A 48 -14.25 -2.82 -3.16
C GLN A 48 -15.33 -1.78 -2.82
N ALA A 49 -15.00 -0.48 -2.82
CA ALA A 49 -15.91 0.58 -2.41
C ALA A 49 -16.97 0.92 -3.46
N VAL A 50 -16.61 0.91 -4.76
CA VAL A 50 -17.54 1.29 -5.84
C VAL A 50 -18.80 0.41 -5.87
N PRO A 51 -18.72 -0.93 -5.78
CA PRO A 51 -19.90 -1.79 -5.70
C PRO A 51 -20.75 -1.55 -4.45
N LEU A 52 -20.11 -1.31 -3.29
CA LEU A 52 -20.84 -1.02 -2.04
C LEU A 52 -21.63 0.28 -2.14
N LEU A 53 -21.04 1.32 -2.77
CA LEU A 53 -21.74 2.59 -3.03
C LEU A 53 -22.85 2.43 -4.07
N ALA A 54 -22.66 1.59 -5.08
CA ALA A 54 -23.67 1.33 -6.11
C ALA A 54 -24.93 0.63 -5.56
N GLY A 55 -24.79 -0.21 -4.53
CA GLY A 55 -25.90 -0.86 -3.84
C GLY A 55 -26.59 -0.02 -2.76
N LEU A 56 -26.10 1.19 -2.50
CA LEU A 56 -26.66 2.08 -1.49
C LEU A 56 -27.90 2.79 -2.02
N SER A 57 -29.04 2.54 -1.37
CA SER A 57 -30.31 3.22 -1.59
C SER A 57 -30.58 4.18 -0.42
N LEU A 58 -31.34 5.25 -0.67
CA LEU A 58 -31.79 6.19 0.37
C LEU A 58 -33.32 6.24 0.42
N PRO A 59 -34.00 5.14 0.79
CA PRO A 59 -35.45 5.14 0.90
C PRO A 59 -35.90 6.12 2.00
N GLY A 60 -36.64 7.15 1.62
CA GLY A 60 -37.17 8.14 2.56
C GLY A 60 -36.10 8.96 3.31
N GLY A 61 -34.87 9.04 2.78
CA GLY A 61 -33.76 9.77 3.41
C GLY A 61 -32.98 8.99 4.46
N THR A 62 -33.31 7.71 4.70
CA THR A 62 -32.51 6.82 5.54
C THR A 62 -31.62 5.96 4.64
N PRO A 63 -30.29 5.96 4.81
CA PRO A 63 -29.41 5.14 3.99
C PRO A 63 -29.62 3.66 4.32
N ALA A 64 -29.94 2.87 3.31
CA ALA A 64 -30.17 1.43 3.41
C ALA A 64 -29.50 0.73 2.22
N LEU A 65 -28.88 -0.43 2.46
CA LEU A 65 -28.41 -1.29 1.38
C LEU A 65 -29.59 -2.19 0.98
N GLU A 66 -30.06 -2.09 -0.27
CA GLU A 66 -31.22 -2.86 -0.74
C GLU A 66 -30.87 -4.34 -1.01
N GLU A 67 -29.58 -4.64 -1.23
CA GLU A 67 -29.09 -5.97 -1.59
C GLU A 67 -27.76 -6.29 -0.88
N GLU A 68 -27.52 -7.55 -0.54
CA GLU A 68 -26.26 -8.03 0.03
C GLU A 68 -25.09 -7.64 -0.91
N PRO A 69 -23.93 -7.17 -0.40
CA PRO A 69 -22.80 -6.86 -1.27
C PRO A 69 -22.46 -8.02 -2.22
N ALA A 70 -22.26 -7.70 -3.51
CA ALA A 70 -22.00 -8.70 -4.55
C ALA A 70 -20.74 -9.55 -4.30
N ASP A 71 -19.80 -9.08 -3.46
CA ASP A 71 -18.66 -9.88 -3.02
C ASP A 71 -19.05 -10.75 -1.79
N PRO A 72 -19.13 -12.09 -1.92
CA PRO A 72 -19.55 -12.99 -0.85
C PRO A 72 -18.59 -12.98 0.36
N ARG A 73 -17.37 -12.46 0.23
CA ARG A 73 -16.42 -12.36 1.35
C ARG A 73 -16.91 -11.42 2.45
N PHE A 74 -17.80 -10.48 2.13
CA PHE A 74 -18.44 -9.61 3.14
C PHE A 74 -19.35 -10.37 4.11
N GLY A 75 -19.83 -11.58 3.74
CA GLY A 75 -20.62 -12.45 4.60
C GLY A 75 -19.82 -13.53 5.35
N VAL A 76 -18.51 -13.65 5.10
CA VAL A 76 -17.66 -14.69 5.71
C VAL A 76 -17.12 -14.20 7.06
N PRO A 77 -17.34 -14.94 8.16
CA PRO A 77 -16.76 -14.58 9.46
C PRO A 77 -15.24 -14.55 9.38
N ALA A 78 -14.61 -13.53 9.98
CA ALA A 78 -13.16 -13.35 9.97
C ALA A 78 -12.52 -13.19 8.57
N SER A 79 -13.30 -12.77 7.55
CA SER A 79 -12.77 -12.48 6.21
C SER A 79 -11.82 -11.28 6.16
N GLY A 80 -11.90 -10.39 7.16
CA GLY A 80 -11.20 -9.12 7.18
C GLY A 80 -11.92 -8.01 6.38
N LEU A 81 -13.05 -8.33 5.75
CA LEU A 81 -13.84 -7.39 4.96
C LEU A 81 -15.22 -7.24 5.59
N TYR A 82 -15.50 -6.03 6.06
CA TYR A 82 -16.73 -5.70 6.76
C TYR A 82 -17.29 -4.40 6.21
N TRP A 83 -18.61 -4.27 6.28
CA TRP A 83 -19.33 -3.11 5.80
C TRP A 83 -20.39 -2.71 6.82
N GLN A 84 -20.70 -1.42 6.88
CA GLN A 84 -21.76 -0.88 7.70
C GLN A 84 -22.30 0.38 7.05
N VAL A 85 -23.62 0.49 7.00
CA VAL A 85 -24.31 1.72 6.61
C VAL A 85 -24.84 2.38 7.89
N SER A 86 -24.55 3.66 8.08
CA SER A 86 -25.09 4.44 9.20
C SER A 86 -25.45 5.84 8.72
N ALA A 87 -26.54 6.40 9.25
CA ALA A 87 -26.85 7.80 9.04
C ALA A 87 -25.84 8.66 9.81
N ALA A 88 -25.35 9.73 9.18
CA ALA A 88 -24.58 10.74 9.88
C ALA A 88 -25.43 11.31 11.02
N LYS A 89 -24.84 11.39 12.21
CA LYS A 89 -25.48 11.93 13.41
C LYS A 89 -25.75 13.43 13.27
#